data_AF-A0A6N7VL39-F1
#
_entry.id   AF-A0A6N7VL39-F1
#
_cell.length_a   1.000
_cell.length_b   1.000
_cell.length_c   1.000
_cell.angle_alpha   90.00
_cell.angle_beta   90.00
_cell.angle_gamma   90.00
#
_symmetry.space_group_name_H-M   'P 1'
#
loop_
_entity.id
_entity.type
_entity.pdbx_description
1 polymer ?
#
loop_
_entity_poly.entity_id
_entity_poly.type
_entity_poly.pdbx_seq_one_letter_code
_entity_poly.pdbx_strand_id
1 'polypeptide(L)'
;MSFVKQLKQDEDFVSMPKGAAEKEIIEAEEELGLSFSKEFISYTKEFGCASADGHEFLGVVRHKRLSVVEQTILAREEIPALPLSFYAVEISGDDGIIVFQDKDGKVYGASAQHKITKLADSLEEYLLDY
;
A
#
# COMPACT_ATOMS: atom_id res chain seq x y z
N MET A 1 -2.80 -7.71 16.10
CA MET A 1 -1.47 -7.43 16.67
C MET A 1 -1.07 -6.08 16.10
N SER A 2 0.01 -5.91 15.34
CA SER A 2 0.17 -4.72 14.48
C SER A 2 0.71 -5.22 13.15
N PHE A 3 0.27 -4.68 12.02
CA PHE A 3 0.70 -5.10 10.67
C PHE A 3 2.22 -5.37 10.55
N VAL A 4 3.07 -4.48 11.07
CA VAL A 4 4.54 -4.64 11.10
C VAL A 4 5.01 -5.94 11.79
N LYS A 5 4.35 -6.33 12.88
CA LYS A 5 4.68 -7.57 13.61
C LYS A 5 4.16 -8.80 12.88
N GLN A 6 3.06 -8.69 12.16
CA GLN A 6 2.51 -9.80 11.39
C GLN A 6 3.42 -10.13 10.21
N LEU A 7 3.85 -9.11 9.46
CA LEU A 7 4.83 -9.28 8.36
C LEU A 7 6.09 -10.03 8.82
N LYS A 8 6.69 -9.65 9.96
CA LYS A 8 7.93 -10.27 10.47
C LYS A 8 7.77 -11.73 10.93
N GLN A 9 6.54 -12.20 11.10
CA GLN A 9 6.30 -13.59 11.51
C GLN A 9 6.31 -14.55 10.32
N ASP A 10 6.16 -14.03 9.10
CA ASP A 10 6.19 -14.87 7.92
C ASP A 10 7.61 -15.40 7.63
N GLU A 11 7.68 -16.63 7.14
CA GLU A 11 8.94 -17.29 6.79
C GLU A 11 9.57 -16.68 5.52
N ASP A 12 8.75 -16.16 4.61
CA ASP A 12 9.21 -15.54 3.35
C ASP A 12 9.41 -14.02 3.44
N PHE A 13 9.30 -13.45 4.65
CA PHE A 13 9.36 -12.01 4.87
C PHE A 13 10.66 -11.38 4.34
N VAL A 14 10.50 -10.39 3.47
CA VAL A 14 11.59 -9.57 2.93
C VAL A 14 11.20 -8.10 2.99
N SER A 15 12.13 -7.23 3.39
CA SER A 15 11.94 -5.78 3.36
C SER A 15 13.15 -5.04 2.81
N MET A 16 12.99 -3.75 2.54
CA MET A 16 14.17 -2.90 2.32
C MET A 16 15.04 -2.86 3.58
N PRO A 17 16.36 -2.64 3.43
CA PRO A 17 17.26 -2.53 4.58
C PRO A 17 17.04 -1.28 5.42
N LYS A 18 16.29 -0.29 4.90
CA LYS A 18 15.94 0.95 5.59
C LYS A 18 14.53 1.37 5.22
N GLY A 19 13.73 1.75 6.22
CA GLY A 19 12.46 2.40 6.02
C GLY A 19 12.57 3.88 5.65
N ALA A 20 11.42 4.47 5.33
CA ALA A 20 11.32 5.85 4.88
C ALA A 20 11.52 6.83 6.04
N ALA A 21 12.21 7.93 5.77
CA ALA A 21 12.29 9.05 6.69
C ALA A 21 10.93 9.76 6.78
N GLU A 22 10.65 10.38 7.92
CA GLU A 22 9.42 11.15 8.12
C GLU A 22 9.21 12.25 7.07
N LYS A 23 10.29 12.91 6.66
CA LYS A 23 10.27 13.91 5.58
C LYS A 23 9.84 13.32 4.23
N GLU A 24 10.28 12.11 3.90
CA GLU A 24 9.91 11.44 2.65
C GLU A 24 8.42 11.04 2.66
N ILE A 25 7.89 10.68 3.82
CA ILE A 25 6.47 10.36 3.99
C ILE A 25 5.61 11.62 3.82
N ILE A 26 6.01 12.74 4.44
CA ILE A 26 5.30 14.02 4.29
C ILE A 26 5.32 14.47 2.83
N GLU A 27 6.46 14.39 2.15
CA GLU A 27 6.59 14.73 0.73
C GLU A 27 5.67 13.85 -0.14
N ALA A 28 5.56 12.56 0.17
CA ALA A 28 4.65 11.64 -0.54
C ALA A 28 3.17 11.97 -0.29
N GLU A 29 2.78 12.35 0.92
CA GLU A 29 1.41 12.82 1.23
C GLU A 29 1.09 14.13 0.48
N GLU A 30 2.02 15.08 0.45
CA GLU A 30 1.89 16.35 -0.26
C GLU A 30 1.77 16.14 -1.77
N GLU A 31 2.61 15.27 -2.36
CA GLU A 31 2.58 14.96 -3.79
C GLU A 31 1.29 14.28 -4.21
N LEU A 32 0.77 13.36 -3.40
CA LEU A 32 -0.50 12.67 -3.69
C LEU A 32 -1.73 13.50 -3.31
N GLY A 33 -1.59 14.55 -2.51
CA GLY A 33 -2.68 15.38 -2.00
C GLY A 33 -3.62 14.64 -1.06
N LEU A 34 -3.10 13.70 -0.25
CA LEU A 34 -3.88 12.87 0.68
C LEU A 34 -3.11 12.64 1.99
N SER A 35 -3.71 11.93 2.93
CA SER A 35 -3.03 11.45 4.14
C SER A 35 -3.02 9.93 4.19
N PHE A 36 -1.90 9.35 4.58
CA PHE A 36 -1.76 7.93 4.81
C PHE A 36 -2.36 7.51 6.15
N SER A 37 -2.77 6.25 6.24
CA SER A 37 -3.20 5.66 7.50
C SER A 37 -2.03 5.58 8.50
N LYS A 38 -2.34 5.60 9.80
CA LYS A 38 -1.32 5.45 10.85
C LYS A 38 -0.58 4.12 10.74
N GLU A 39 -1.29 3.07 10.36
CA GLU A 39 -0.74 1.74 10.13
C GLU A 39 0.27 1.75 8.98
N PHE A 40 -0.10 2.35 7.84
CA PHE A 40 0.80 2.48 6.70
C PHE A 40 2.04 3.30 7.06
N ILE A 41 1.88 4.46 7.71
CA ILE A 41 3.01 5.29 8.16
C ILE A 41 3.98 4.47 9.04
N SER A 42 3.47 3.70 10.00
CA SER A 42 4.31 2.85 10.85
C SER A 42 5.05 1.78 10.05
N TYR A 43 4.39 1.21 9.04
CA TYR A 43 4.96 0.21 8.15
C TYR A 43 6.07 0.77 7.26
N THR A 44 5.83 1.89 6.56
CA THR A 44 6.84 2.48 5.67
C THR A 44 8.03 3.04 6.46
N LYS A 45 7.82 3.60 7.67
CA LYS A 45 8.93 4.02 8.55
C LYS A 45 9.85 2.85 8.94
N GLU A 46 9.29 1.67 9.14
CA GLU A 46 10.06 0.48 9.51
C GLU A 46 10.76 -0.15 8.30
N PHE A 47 10.03 -0.31 7.18
CA PHE A 47 10.45 -1.20 6.10
C PHE A 47 10.64 -0.52 4.75
N GLY A 48 10.08 0.66 4.54
CA GLY A 48 10.00 1.28 3.23
C GLY A 48 8.91 0.58 2.43
N CYS A 49 9.22 -0.61 1.90
CA CYS A 49 8.31 -1.59 1.31
C CYS A 49 8.70 -3.02 1.76
N ALA A 50 7.81 -4.00 1.59
CA ALA A 50 8.04 -5.38 2.04
C ALA A 50 7.16 -6.39 1.30
N SER A 51 7.60 -7.64 1.34
CA SER A 51 6.84 -8.82 0.89
C SER A 51 6.71 -9.81 2.03
N ALA A 52 5.55 -10.45 2.13
CA ALA A 52 5.27 -11.53 3.08
C ALA A 52 4.04 -12.32 2.60
N ASP A 53 4.00 -13.63 2.83
CA ASP A 53 2.90 -14.53 2.47
C ASP A 53 2.46 -14.37 1.00
N GLY A 54 3.42 -14.23 0.09
CA GLY A 54 3.15 -13.99 -1.34
C GLY A 54 2.64 -12.58 -1.70
N HIS A 55 2.36 -11.71 -0.74
CA HIS A 55 2.03 -10.29 -1.00
C HIS A 55 3.28 -9.47 -1.29
N GLU A 56 3.12 -8.44 -2.13
CA GLU A 56 4.12 -7.39 -2.33
C GLU A 56 3.55 -6.01 -2.03
N PHE A 57 3.76 -5.57 -0.79
CA PHE A 57 3.29 -4.28 -0.31
C PHE A 57 4.18 -3.15 -0.80
N LEU A 58 3.54 -2.17 -1.45
CA LEU A 58 4.15 -0.92 -1.89
C LEU A 58 4.47 -0.02 -0.70
N GLY A 59 5.38 0.93 -0.95
CA GLY A 59 5.97 1.72 0.11
C GLY A 59 6.41 3.10 -0.31
N VAL A 60 6.86 3.91 0.66
CA VAL A 60 7.52 5.19 0.36
C VAL A 60 8.99 4.89 0.05
N VAL A 61 9.27 4.64 -1.22
CA VAL A 61 10.60 4.25 -1.72
C VAL A 61 10.90 4.92 -3.06
N ARG A 62 12.19 5.07 -3.39
CA ARG A 62 12.62 5.62 -4.69
C ARG A 62 12.44 4.66 -5.86
N HIS A 63 12.26 3.37 -5.60
CA HIS A 63 12.08 2.38 -6.64
C HIS A 63 10.67 2.49 -7.24
N LYS A 64 10.57 3.03 -8.45
CA LYS A 64 9.29 3.38 -9.11
C LYS A 64 8.21 2.29 -9.06
N ARG A 65 8.59 1.03 -9.32
CA ARG A 65 7.65 -0.10 -9.30
C ARG A 65 7.04 -0.38 -7.92
N LEU A 66 7.79 -0.08 -6.86
CA LEU A 66 7.43 -0.34 -5.46
C LEU A 66 6.96 0.93 -4.74
N SER A 67 6.95 2.07 -5.43
CA SER A 67 6.60 3.37 -4.88
C SER A 67 5.10 3.55 -4.83
N VAL A 68 4.56 3.76 -3.63
CA VAL A 68 3.14 4.13 -3.44
C VAL A 68 2.78 5.37 -4.25
N VAL A 69 3.69 6.34 -4.38
CA VAL A 69 3.43 7.59 -5.10
C VAL A 69 3.25 7.33 -6.60
N GLU A 70 4.24 6.69 -7.22
CA GLU A 70 4.24 6.45 -8.66
C GLU A 70 3.08 5.52 -9.06
N GLN A 71 2.83 4.45 -8.29
CA GLN A 71 1.74 3.52 -8.57
C GLN A 71 0.35 4.13 -8.31
N THR A 72 0.22 5.03 -7.34
CA THR A 72 -1.05 5.76 -7.14
C THR A 72 -1.33 6.73 -8.28
N ILE A 73 -0.30 7.42 -8.80
CA ILE A 73 -0.46 8.33 -9.96
C ILE A 73 -0.92 7.53 -11.18
N LEU A 74 -0.25 6.42 -11.50
CA LEU A 74 -0.64 5.55 -12.61
C LEU A 74 -2.06 5.00 -12.45
N ALA A 75 -2.42 4.52 -11.26
CA ALA A 75 -3.76 4.02 -10.99
C ALA A 75 -4.85 5.11 -11.16
N ARG A 76 -4.56 6.38 -10.83
CA ARG A 76 -5.49 7.50 -11.05
C ARG A 76 -5.68 7.82 -12.54
N GLU A 77 -4.65 7.62 -13.35
CA GLU A 77 -4.74 7.78 -14.81
C GLU A 77 -5.59 6.66 -15.44
N GLU A 78 -5.44 5.43 -14.94
CA GLU A 78 -6.17 4.26 -15.46
C GLU A 78 -7.61 4.17 -14.94
N ILE A 79 -7.86 4.63 -13.71
CA ILE A 79 -9.15 4.53 -13.01
C ILE A 79 -9.69 5.94 -12.72
N PRO A 80 -10.39 6.60 -13.67
CA PRO A 80 -10.90 7.97 -13.49
C PRO A 80 -11.86 8.16 -12.31
N ALA A 81 -12.49 7.08 -11.83
CA ALA A 81 -13.41 7.10 -10.70
C ALA A 81 -12.75 6.79 -9.35
N LEU A 82 -11.42 6.61 -9.30
CA LEU A 82 -10.70 6.32 -8.06
C LEU A 82 -10.82 7.50 -7.10
N PRO A 83 -11.29 7.30 -5.85
CA PRO A 83 -11.34 8.37 -4.87
C PRO A 83 -9.95 8.96 -4.64
N LEU A 84 -9.84 10.29 -4.63
CA LEU A 84 -8.55 10.97 -4.41
C LEU A 84 -7.92 10.67 -3.04
N SER A 85 -8.73 10.23 -2.08
CA SER A 85 -8.27 9.82 -0.75
C SER A 85 -7.63 8.43 -0.71
N PHE A 86 -7.64 7.68 -1.83
CA PHE A 86 -7.09 6.33 -1.90
C PHE A 86 -5.67 6.36 -2.47
N TYR A 87 -4.82 5.48 -1.97
CA TYR A 87 -3.46 5.25 -2.45
C TYR A 87 -3.19 3.76 -2.62
N ALA A 88 -2.39 3.39 -3.62
CA ALA A 88 -2.06 2.00 -3.94
C ALA A 88 -1.16 1.39 -2.86
N VAL A 89 -1.49 0.20 -2.37
CA VAL A 89 -0.72 -0.53 -1.35
C VAL A 89 -0.17 -1.86 -1.85
N GLU A 90 -0.71 -2.40 -2.94
CA GLU A 90 -0.19 -3.61 -3.59
C GLU A 90 -0.63 -3.64 -5.06
N ILE A 91 0.20 -4.24 -5.91
CA ILE A 91 -0.14 -4.60 -7.30
C ILE A 91 -0.09 -6.12 -7.38
N SER A 92 -1.25 -6.76 -7.26
CA SER A 92 -1.35 -8.21 -7.35
C SER A 92 -1.36 -8.66 -8.82
N GLY A 93 -0.59 -9.71 -9.12
CA GLY A 93 -0.26 -10.16 -10.48
C GLY A 93 -1.41 -10.71 -11.34
N ASP A 94 -1.10 -10.85 -12.63
CA ASP A 94 -1.83 -11.35 -13.82
C ASP A 94 -3.26 -10.87 -14.12
N ASP A 95 -4.08 -10.51 -13.13
CA ASP A 95 -5.46 -10.05 -13.35
C ASP A 95 -5.63 -8.53 -13.23
N GLY A 96 -4.54 -7.79 -12.99
CA GLY A 96 -4.54 -6.32 -12.94
C GLY A 96 -5.27 -5.74 -11.73
N ILE A 97 -5.38 -6.50 -10.63
CA ILE A 97 -5.99 -6.00 -9.40
C ILE A 97 -4.98 -5.12 -8.66
N ILE A 98 -5.32 -3.83 -8.60
CA ILE A 98 -4.63 -2.86 -7.75
C ILE A 98 -5.38 -2.79 -6.43
N VAL A 99 -4.64 -2.94 -5.34
CA VAL A 99 -5.15 -2.83 -3.98
C VAL A 99 -4.83 -1.44 -3.46
N PHE A 100 -5.80 -0.82 -2.80
CA PHE A 100 -5.73 0.53 -2.28
C PHE A 100 -6.03 0.56 -0.79
N GLN A 101 -5.54 1.58 -0.11
CA GLN A 101 -5.93 1.92 1.25
C GLN A 101 -6.41 3.37 1.32
N ASP A 102 -7.31 3.66 2.26
CA ASP A 102 -7.68 5.02 2.64
C ASP A 102 -7.00 5.49 3.94
N LYS A 103 -7.15 6.78 4.26
CA LYS A 103 -6.58 7.38 5.49
C LYS A 103 -7.06 6.72 6.80
N ASP A 104 -8.22 6.07 6.78
CA ASP A 104 -8.80 5.43 7.96
C ASP A 104 -8.28 3.99 8.11
N GLY A 105 -7.50 3.50 7.14
CA GLY A 105 -6.87 2.19 7.14
C GLY A 105 -7.62 1.13 6.34
N LYS A 106 -8.81 1.44 5.80
CA LYS A 106 -9.62 0.44 5.09
C LYS A 106 -8.98 0.09 3.76
N VAL A 107 -9.06 -1.18 3.38
CA VAL A 107 -8.43 -1.73 2.19
C VAL A 107 -9.49 -2.05 1.13
N TYR A 108 -9.19 -1.75 -0.13
CA TYR A 108 -10.08 -1.90 -1.26
C TYR A 108 -9.34 -2.51 -2.46
N GLY A 109 -10.04 -3.28 -3.28
CA GLY A 109 -9.50 -3.79 -4.54
C GLY A 109 -10.25 -3.20 -5.74
N ALA A 110 -9.53 -2.89 -6.82
CA ALA A 110 -10.13 -2.62 -8.12
C ALA A 110 -10.06 -3.86 -9.02
N SER A 111 -11.19 -4.28 -9.56
CA SER A 111 -11.25 -5.30 -10.61
C SER A 111 -10.77 -4.76 -11.96
N ALA A 112 -10.54 -5.64 -12.93
CA ALA A 112 -10.23 -5.29 -14.32
C ALA A 112 -11.28 -4.39 -15.01
N GLN A 113 -12.52 -4.31 -14.49
CA GLN A 113 -13.55 -3.36 -14.96
C GLN A 113 -13.60 -2.07 -14.12
N HIS A 114 -12.56 -1.80 -13.34
CA HIS A 114 -12.39 -0.62 -12.49
C HIS A 114 -13.46 -0.46 -11.41
N LYS A 115 -14.17 -1.54 -11.06
CA LYS A 115 -15.08 -1.55 -9.93
C LYS A 115 -14.28 -1.71 -8.64
N ILE A 116 -14.42 -0.73 -7.76
CA ILE A 116 -13.78 -0.68 -6.44
C ILE A 116 -14.68 -1.36 -5.40
N THR A 117 -14.14 -2.29 -4.63
CA THR A 117 -14.84 -3.01 -3.56
C THR A 117 -13.97 -3.04 -2.31
N LYS A 118 -14.57 -2.89 -1.12
CA LYS A 118 -13.85 -3.03 0.15
C LYS A 118 -13.46 -4.50 0.35
N LEU A 119 -12.22 -4.74 0.77
CA LEU A 119 -11.66 -6.06 1.09
C LEU A 119 -11.52 -6.26 2.60
N ALA A 120 -10.92 -5.29 3.30
CA ALA A 120 -10.64 -5.40 4.75
C ALA A 120 -10.75 -4.03 5.46
N ASP A 121 -10.77 -4.03 6.79
CA ASP A 121 -10.72 -2.81 7.62
C ASP A 121 -9.28 -2.35 7.94
N SER A 122 -8.25 -3.15 7.64
CA SER A 122 -6.83 -2.82 7.85
C SER A 122 -5.89 -3.63 6.94
N LEU A 123 -4.61 -3.23 6.85
CA LEU A 123 -3.58 -4.05 6.19
C LEU A 123 -3.26 -5.31 6.99
N GLU A 124 -3.34 -5.25 8.33
CA GLU A 124 -3.19 -6.45 9.16
C GLU A 124 -4.27 -7.50 8.85
N GLU A 125 -5.53 -7.10 8.76
CA GLU A 125 -6.62 -7.99 8.39
C GLU A 125 -6.47 -8.48 6.95
N TYR A 126 -6.13 -7.58 6.02
CA TYR A 126 -5.91 -7.95 4.62
C TYR A 126 -4.83 -9.04 4.47
N LEU A 127 -3.67 -8.89 5.11
CA LEU A 127 -2.59 -9.89 5.09
C LEU A 127 -2.99 -11.25 5.70
N LEU A 128 -3.98 -11.28 6.61
CA LEU A 128 -4.36 -12.53 7.29
C LEU A 128 -5.46 -13.30 6.56
N ASP A 129 -6.27 -12.61 5.77
CA ASP A 129 -7.54 -13.14 5.24
C ASP A 129 -7.58 -13.20 3.69
N TYR A 130 -6.60 -12.62 2.99
CA TYR A 130 -6.52 -12.55 1.52
C TYR A 130 -5.17 -13.02 1.00
#